data_AF-A0A3M1KS26-F1
#
_entry.id   AF-A0A3M1KS26-F1
#
_cell.length_a   1.000
_cell.length_b   1.000
_cell.length_c   1.000
_cell.angle_alpha   90.00
_cell.angle_beta   90.00
_cell.angle_gamma   90.00
#
_symmetry.space_group_name_H-M   'P 1'
#
loop_
_entity.id
_entity.type
_entity.pdbx_description
1 polymer ?
#
loop_
_entity_poly.entity_id
_entity_poly.type
_entity_poly.pdbx_seq_one_letter_code
_entity_poly.pdbx_strand_id
1 'polypeptide(L)' 'MRLRKEDEEIEIMRGACRRTVEAHRAIMDELRPGMEEAWVAARVEFLLRQSGCSGPAYGTIAAGGRAATIL' A
#
# COMPACT_ATOMS: atom_id res chain seq x y z
N MET A 1 8.45 -0.58 -25.86
CA MET A 1 9.35 0.19 -24.97
C MET A 1 8.63 0.42 -23.63
N ARG A 2 9.30 0.44 -22.47
CA ARG A 2 8.64 0.53 -21.14
C ARG A 2 8.76 1.88 -20.42
N LEU A 3 9.69 2.75 -20.85
CA LEU A 3 10.06 3.98 -20.16
C LEU A 3 9.05 5.12 -20.35
N ARG A 4 8.50 5.26 -21.57
CA ARG A 4 7.44 6.22 -21.89
C ARG A 4 6.12 5.46 -21.85
N LYS A 5 5.17 5.98 -21.07
CA LYS A 5 3.85 5.36 -20.89
C LYS A 5 2.87 5.92 -21.89
N GLU A 6 2.06 5.03 -22.45
CA GLU A 6 0.88 5.43 -23.20
C GLU A 6 -0.20 5.93 -22.23
N ASP A 7 -1.15 6.72 -22.74
CA ASP A 7 -2.19 7.32 -21.91
C ASP A 7 -3.02 6.26 -21.16
N GLU A 8 -3.26 5.11 -21.80
CA GLU A 8 -3.96 3.97 -21.19
C GLU A 8 -3.18 3.36 -20.01
N GLU A 9 -1.86 3.22 -20.13
CA GLU A 9 -1.00 2.75 -19.02
C GLU A 9 -1.05 3.74 -17.84
N ILE A 10 -1.04 5.05 -18.13
CA ILE A 10 -1.13 6.09 -17.12
C ILE A 10 -2.46 6.02 -16.37
N GLU A 11 -3.58 5.80 -17.09
CA GLU A 11 -4.89 5.65 -16.45
C GLU A 11 -4.97 4.44 -15.52
N ILE A 12 -4.38 3.31 -15.91
CA ILE A 12 -4.27 2.13 -15.06
C ILE A 12 -3.46 2.45 -13.79
N MET A 13 -2.31 3.12 -13.94
CA MET A 13 -1.48 3.54 -12.80
C MET A 13 -2.24 4.49 -11.87
N ARG A 14 -3.02 5.45 -12.40
CA ARG A 14 -3.87 6.34 -11.61
C ARG A 14 -4.92 5.55 -10.82
N GLY A 15 -5.52 4.52 -11.43
CA GLY A 15 -6.45 3.61 -10.75
C GLY A 15 -5.81 2.88 -9.57
N ALA A 16 -4.62 2.31 -9.77
CA ALA A 16 -3.87 1.67 -8.71
C ALA A 16 -3.53 2.65 -7.56
N CYS A 17 -3.06 3.86 -7.89
CA CYS A 17 -2.76 4.89 -6.89
C CYS A 17 -4.00 5.25 -6.05
N ARG A 18 -5.18 5.42 -6.66
CA ARG A 18 -6.42 5.73 -5.92
C ARG A 18 -6.76 4.67 -4.87
N ARG A 19 -6.68 3.39 -5.24
CA ARG A 19 -6.92 2.26 -4.33
C ARG A 19 -5.89 2.18 -3.21
N THR A 20 -4.62 2.42 -3.53
CA THR A 20 -3.55 2.48 -2.52
C THR A 20 -3.78 3.61 -1.52
N VAL A 21 -4.21 4.79 -1.97
CA VAL A 21 -4.53 5.92 -1.09
C VAL A 21 -5.70 5.58 -0.16
N GLU A 22 -6.75 4.94 -0.67
CA GLU A 22 -7.89 4.49 0.15
C GLU A 22 -7.47 3.49 1.21
N ALA A 23 -6.69 2.47 0.84
CA ALA A 23 -6.15 1.49 1.79
C ALA A 23 -5.28 2.14 2.88
N HIS A 24 -4.43 3.12 2.51
CA HIS A 24 -3.61 3.86 3.48
C HIS A 24 -4.45 4.73 4.43
N ARG A 25 -5.54 5.33 3.94
CA ARG A 25 -6.46 6.09 4.80
C ARG A 25 -7.18 5.19 5.80
N ALA A 26 -7.73 4.07 5.32
CA ALA A 26 -8.42 3.11 6.18
C ALA A 26 -7.51 2.56 7.28
N ILE A 27 -6.25 2.20 6.97
CA ILE A 27 -5.32 1.72 8.01
C ILE A 27 -4.97 2.83 9.01
N MET A 28 -4.80 4.09 8.58
CA MET A 28 -4.52 5.20 9.50
C MET A 28 -5.61 5.39 10.56
N ASP A 29 -6.87 5.14 10.21
CA ASP A 29 -8.00 5.21 11.15
C ASP A 29 -8.01 4.04 12.16
N GLU A 30 -7.46 2.89 11.79
CA GLU A 30 -7.38 1.67 12.60
C GLU A 30 -6.14 1.62 13.52
N LEU A 31 -5.05 2.31 13.15
CA LEU A 31 -3.78 2.23 13.87
C LEU A 31 -3.87 2.72 15.32
N ARG A 32 -3.32 1.94 16.25
CA ARG A 32 -3.21 2.26 17.67
C ARG A 32 -1.82 1.90 18.21
N PRO A 33 -1.34 2.58 19.26
CA PRO A 33 -0.10 2.17 19.94
C PRO A 33 -0.18 0.71 20.41
N GLY A 34 0.92 -0.02 20.26
CA GLY A 34 1.03 -1.44 20.66
C GLY A 34 0.60 -2.44 19.59
N MET A 35 0.20 -2.01 18.40
CA MET A 35 -0.04 -2.91 17.27
C MET A 35 1.27 -3.40 16.66
N GLU A 36 1.31 -4.69 16.33
CA GLU A 36 2.45 -5.33 15.67
C GLU A 36 2.58 -4.90 14.21
N GLU A 37 3.80 -4.58 13.78
CA GLU A 37 4.13 -4.20 12.39
C GLU A 37 3.67 -5.25 11.37
N ALA A 38 3.82 -6.54 11.69
CA ALA A 38 3.38 -7.64 10.84
C ALA A 38 1.85 -7.66 10.65
N TRP A 39 1.09 -7.29 11.68
CA TRP A 39 -0.36 -7.15 11.57
C TRP A 39 -0.72 -5.99 10.65
N VAL A 40 -0.04 -4.84 10.79
CA VAL A 40 -0.25 -3.66 9.96
C VAL A 40 0.01 -3.99 8.49
N ALA A 41 1.12 -4.68 8.20
CA ALA A 41 1.44 -5.13 6.85
C ALA A 41 0.33 -6.03 6.27
N ALA A 42 -0.09 -7.07 7.01
CA ALA A 42 -1.15 -7.97 6.57
C ALA A 42 -2.48 -7.22 6.34
N ARG A 43 -2.79 -6.22 7.18
CA ARG A 43 -4.00 -5.42 7.05
C ARG A 43 -3.99 -4.55 5.80
N VAL A 44 -2.88 -3.87 5.50
CA VAL A 44 -2.72 -3.10 4.25
C VAL A 44 -2.89 -4.00 3.03
N GLU A 45 -2.27 -5.19 3.04
CA GLU A 45 -2.37 -6.14 1.94
C GLU A 45 -3.76 -6.70 1.73
N PHE A 46 -4.51 -6.89 2.83
CA PHE A 46 -5.91 -7.24 2.79
C PHE A 46 -6.74 -6.12 2.16
N LEU A 47 -6.56 -4.87 2.59
CA LEU A 47 -7.30 -3.72 2.06
C LEU A 47 -7.05 -3.51 0.57
N LEU A 48 -5.81 -3.67 0.11
CA LEU A 48 -5.48 -3.62 -1.32
C LEU A 48 -6.23 -4.71 -2.09
N ARG A 49 -6.24 -5.96 -1.59
CA ARG A 49 -6.99 -7.06 -2.23
C ARG A 49 -8.49 -6.82 -2.25
N GLN A 50 -9.03 -6.34 -1.14
CA GLN A 50 -10.44 -5.99 -1.02
C GLN A 50 -10.84 -4.88 -1.99
N SER A 51 -9.95 -3.90 -2.25
CA SER A 51 -10.16 -2.84 -3.23
C SER A 51 -10.03 -3.30 -4.70
N GLY A 52 -9.81 -4.60 -4.94
CA GLY A 52 -9.71 -5.21 -6.27
C GLY A 52 -8.31 -5.20 -6.87
N CYS A 53 -7.26 -4.90 -6.09
CA CYS A 53 -5.88 -5.14 -6.51
C CYS A 53 -5.52 -6.63 -6.31
N SER A 54 -4.57 -7.16 -7.07
CA SER A 54 -4.06 -8.52 -6.86
C SER A 54 -3.23 -8.65 -5.57
N GLY A 55 -2.69 -7.54 -5.08
CA GLY A 55 -1.88 -7.45 -3.88
C GLY A 55 -0.96 -6.23 -3.92
N PRO A 56 0.04 -6.15 -3.02
CA PRO A 56 1.04 -5.10 -3.08
C PRO A 56 1.99 -5.31 -4.26
N ALA A 57 2.59 -4.22 -4.75
CA ALA A 57 3.55 -4.28 -5.86
C ALA A 57 4.93 -4.84 -5.43
N TYR A 58 5.21 -4.83 -4.14
CA TYR A 58 6.44 -5.30 -3.49
C TYR A 58 6.10 -5.70 -2.04
N GLY A 59 7.06 -6.25 -1.30
CA GLY A 59 6.84 -6.60 0.12
C GLY A 59 6.43 -5.37 0.94
N THR A 60 5.33 -5.45 1.68
CA THR A 60 4.81 -4.32 2.44
C THR A 60 5.79 -3.88 3.53
N ILE A 61 6.15 -2.61 3.54
CA ILE A 61 7.01 -2.01 4.57
C ILE A 61 6.10 -1.37 5.61
N ALA A 62 5.92 -2.05 6.75
CA ALA A 62 5.26 -1.51 7.93
C ALA A 62 6.31 -1.39 9.03
N ALA A 63 6.90 -0.20 9.19
CA ALA A 63 8.00 0.03 10.12
C ALA A 63 7.73 1.27 10.98
N GLY A 64 7.88 1.13 12.30
CA GLY A 64 7.73 2.18 13.30
C GLY A 64 9.01 2.42 14.09
N GLY A 65 9.16 3.64 14.63
CA GLY A 65 10.31 4.00 15.46
C GLY A 65 11.66 3.77 14.78
N ARG A 66 12.56 3.01 15.41
CA ARG A 66 13.91 2.72 14.86
C ARG A 66 13.87 1.86 13.60
N ALA A 67 12.86 1.02 13.40
CA ALA A 67 12.77 0.20 12.20
C ALA A 67 12.54 1.08 10.95
N ALA A 68 11.90 2.23 11.10
CA ALA A 68 11.64 3.18 10.02
C ALA A 68 12.89 3.91 9.50
N THR A 69 14.06 3.72 10.13
CA THR A 69 15.33 4.35 9.72
C THR A 69 16.23 3.41 8.91
N ILE A 70 15.73 2.24 8.51
CA ILE A 70 16.45 1.29 7.64
C ILE A 70 16.14 1.69 6.18
N LEU A 71 17.18 2.00 5.40
CA LEU A 71 17.11 2.49 4.00
C LEU A 71 17.67 1.46 3.01
#